data_AF-A0A1T4P2S8-F1
#
_entry.id   AF-A0A1T4P2S8-F1
#
_cell.length_a   1.000
_cell.length_b   1.000
_cell.length_c   1.000
_cell.angle_alpha   90.00
_cell.angle_beta   90.00
_cell.angle_gamma   90.00
#
_symmetry.space_group_name_H-M   'P 1'
#
loop_
_entity.id
_entity.type
_entity.pdbx_description
1 polymer ?
#
loop_
_entity_poly.entity_id
_entity_poly.type
_entity_poly.pdbx_seq_one_letter_code
_entity_poly.pdbx_strand_id
1 'polypeptide(L)'
;MVIDLRYQIITVVIIFLSLGIGILIGSSMVGEEGVIKEQKRLISRLETDFNQLRQNNQQFQNQVQSLQEKLETNHKFQEKILPLVIKDKINGSKVLVVYNNDDFKEKAAKMKQILRIAGSDKITIKTVNNLKENSKIETYDYLICLGKEEFFVDRGIKNKFQGIVKRISYLSESFFMSNRKLIKYILELNKGLDDNVK
;
A
#
# COMPACT_ATOMS: atom_id res chain seq x y z
N MET A 1 -82.22 -16.63 42.53
CA MET A 1 -81.29 -17.57 41.85
C MET A 1 -81.82 -17.80 40.43
N VAL A 2 -81.47 -16.92 39.49
CA VAL A 2 -81.89 -16.95 38.06
C VAL A 2 -80.68 -16.62 37.17
N ILE A 3 -79.48 -17.00 37.61
CA ILE A 3 -78.25 -16.80 36.84
C ILE A 3 -77.85 -18.08 36.08
N ASP A 4 -78.46 -19.23 36.35
CA ASP A 4 -77.79 -20.48 35.99
C ASP A 4 -77.91 -20.92 34.53
N LEU A 5 -79.08 -20.88 33.88
CA LEU A 5 -79.22 -21.54 32.56
C LEU A 5 -78.78 -20.67 31.36
N ARG A 6 -79.13 -19.37 31.36
CA ARG A 6 -78.84 -18.50 30.20
C ARG A 6 -77.34 -18.26 30.04
N TYR A 7 -76.62 -18.10 31.14
CA TYR A 7 -75.16 -17.97 31.13
C TYR A 7 -74.48 -19.24 30.65
N GLN A 8 -74.92 -20.42 31.10
CA GLN A 8 -74.38 -21.71 30.64
C GLN A 8 -74.53 -21.87 29.12
N ILE A 9 -75.69 -21.50 28.55
CA ILE A 9 -75.92 -21.55 27.10
C ILE A 9 -74.99 -20.58 26.35
N ILE A 10 -74.86 -19.34 26.83
CA ILE A 10 -73.98 -18.34 26.21
C ILE A 10 -72.51 -18.81 26.23
N THR A 11 -72.05 -19.40 27.33
CA THR A 11 -70.69 -19.94 27.43
C THR A 11 -70.46 -21.11 26.47
N VAL A 12 -71.40 -22.04 26.33
CA VAL A 12 -71.29 -23.15 25.37
C VAL A 12 -71.22 -22.64 23.93
N VAL A 13 -72.05 -21.64 23.58
CA VAL A 13 -72.01 -21.00 22.27
C VAL A 13 -70.65 -20.34 22.01
N ILE A 14 -70.10 -19.63 23.00
CA ILE A 14 -68.78 -18.99 22.88
C ILE A 14 -67.67 -20.04 22.71
N ILE A 15 -67.72 -21.15 23.46
CA ILE A 15 -66.74 -22.24 23.34
C ILE A 15 -66.80 -22.86 21.93
N PHE A 16 -68.00 -23.15 21.42
CA PHE A 16 -68.18 -23.68 20.08
C PHE A 16 -67.73 -22.70 18.99
N LEU A 17 -68.03 -21.42 19.15
CA LEU A 17 -67.60 -20.38 18.21
C LEU A 17 -66.08 -20.23 18.21
N SER A 18 -65.46 -20.24 19.39
CA SER A 18 -64.01 -20.19 19.55
C SER A 18 -63.33 -21.41 18.93
N LEU A 19 -63.90 -22.61 19.11
CA LEU A 19 -63.41 -23.84 18.50
C LEU A 19 -63.56 -23.81 16.98
N GLY A 20 -64.70 -23.37 16.46
CA GLY A 20 -64.95 -23.24 15.03
C GLY A 20 -63.99 -22.25 14.36
N ILE A 21 -63.78 -21.08 14.98
CA ILE A 21 -62.81 -20.09 14.52
C ILE A 21 -61.37 -20.65 14.61
N GLY A 22 -61.04 -21.33 15.71
CA GLY A 22 -59.73 -21.96 15.90
C GLY A 22 -59.40 -23.00 14.83
N ILE A 23 -60.37 -23.84 14.47
CA ILE A 23 -60.23 -24.83 13.39
C ILE A 23 -60.18 -24.15 12.02
N LEU A 24 -61.00 -23.13 11.78
CA LEU A 24 -61.02 -22.39 10.51
C LEU A 24 -59.68 -21.68 10.26
N ILE A 25 -59.16 -20.97 11.25
CA ILE A 25 -57.85 -20.30 11.17
C ILE A 25 -56.73 -21.36 11.10
N GLY A 26 -56.77 -22.37 11.97
CA GLY A 26 -55.78 -23.45 12.00
C GLY A 26 -55.68 -24.22 10.70
N SER A 27 -56.81 -24.55 10.07
CA SER A 27 -56.85 -25.25 8.77
C SER A 27 -56.37 -24.38 7.62
N SER A 28 -56.69 -23.07 7.61
CA SER A 28 -56.16 -22.15 6.59
C SER A 28 -54.64 -21.99 6.63
N MET A 29 -54.02 -22.08 7.82
CA MET A 29 -52.57 -22.00 7.99
C MET A 29 -51.86 -23.30 7.56
N VAL A 30 -52.58 -24.43 7.59
CA VAL A 30 -52.12 -25.74 7.12
C VAL A 30 -52.33 -25.90 5.59
N GLY A 31 -52.78 -24.85 4.89
CA GLY A 31 -52.71 -24.75 3.44
C GLY A 31 -51.25 -24.64 2.94
N GLU A 32 -50.54 -25.76 2.94
CA GLU A 32 -49.13 -25.95 2.62
C GLU A 32 -48.65 -25.28 1.30
N GLU A 33 -49.54 -25.08 0.33
CA GLU A 33 -49.12 -24.70 -1.02
C GLU A 33 -48.60 -23.26 -1.17
N GLY A 34 -49.19 -22.30 -0.43
CA GLY A 34 -48.82 -20.89 -0.55
C GLY A 34 -47.50 -20.56 0.17
N VAL A 35 -47.36 -21.04 1.40
CA VAL A 35 -46.20 -20.76 2.27
C VAL A 35 -44.96 -21.52 1.78
N ILE A 36 -45.09 -22.79 1.39
CA ILE A 36 -43.95 -23.59 0.87
C ILE A 36 -43.43 -23.01 -0.45
N LYS A 37 -44.30 -22.47 -1.29
CA LYS A 37 -43.90 -21.86 -2.58
C LYS A 37 -43.06 -20.61 -2.38
N GLU A 38 -43.44 -19.72 -1.46
CA GLU A 38 -42.62 -18.53 -1.14
C GLU A 38 -41.30 -18.92 -0.49
N GLN A 39 -41.28 -19.91 0.40
CA GLN A 39 -40.03 -20.43 0.98
C GLN A 39 -39.08 -20.98 -0.09
N LYS A 40 -39.58 -21.80 -1.03
CA LYS A 40 -38.79 -22.30 -2.17
C LYS A 40 -38.26 -21.17 -3.05
N ARG A 41 -39.06 -20.13 -3.28
CA ARG A 41 -38.64 -18.96 -4.06
C ARG A 41 -37.52 -18.18 -3.36
N LEU A 42 -37.61 -18.00 -2.05
CA LEU A 42 -36.57 -17.35 -1.25
C LEU A 42 -35.27 -18.15 -1.25
N ILE A 43 -35.35 -19.47 -1.07
CA ILE A 43 -34.18 -20.36 -1.12
C ILE A 43 -33.51 -20.28 -2.50
N SER A 44 -34.30 -20.35 -3.58
CA SER A 44 -33.76 -20.26 -4.95
C SER A 44 -33.06 -18.92 -5.22
N ARG A 45 -33.59 -17.82 -4.66
CA ARG A 45 -32.94 -16.50 -4.74
C ARG A 45 -31.64 -16.48 -3.96
N LEU A 46 -31.63 -16.99 -2.72
CA LEU A 46 -30.42 -17.09 -1.91
C LEU A 46 -29.34 -17.95 -2.58
N GLU A 47 -29.71 -19.07 -3.20
CA GLU A 47 -28.78 -19.90 -3.97
C GLU A 47 -28.19 -19.13 -5.15
N THR A 48 -29.03 -18.37 -5.87
CA THR A 48 -28.58 -17.52 -6.99
C THR A 48 -27.61 -16.44 -6.51
N ASP A 49 -27.97 -15.72 -5.46
CA ASP A 49 -27.16 -14.65 -4.88
C ASP A 49 -25.84 -15.20 -4.32
N PHE A 50 -25.87 -16.37 -3.68
CA PHE A 50 -24.68 -17.05 -3.18
C PHE A 50 -23.74 -17.48 -4.31
N ASN A 51 -24.30 -18.03 -5.39
CA ASN A 51 -23.52 -18.41 -6.57
C ASN A 51 -22.90 -17.20 -7.25
N GLN A 52 -23.64 -16.09 -7.38
CA GLN A 52 -23.10 -14.83 -7.89
C GLN A 52 -21.99 -14.29 -6.99
N LEU A 53 -22.19 -14.28 -5.68
CA LEU A 53 -21.18 -13.81 -4.73
C LEU A 53 -19.91 -14.66 -4.79
N ARG A 54 -20.05 -15.99 -4.92
CA ARG A 54 -18.92 -16.91 -5.10
C ARG A 54 -18.17 -16.64 -6.39
N GLN A 55 -18.87 -16.43 -7.51
CA GLN A 55 -18.25 -16.10 -8.80
C GLN A 55 -17.51 -14.76 -8.73
N ASN A 56 -18.13 -13.72 -8.16
CA ASN A 56 -17.50 -12.42 -7.99
C ASN A 56 -16.25 -12.52 -7.12
N ASN A 57 -16.29 -13.28 -6.02
CA ASN A 57 -15.13 -13.49 -5.17
C ASN A 57 -13.98 -14.18 -5.94
N GLN A 58 -14.28 -15.24 -6.71
CA GLN A 58 -13.28 -15.88 -7.57
C GLN A 58 -12.70 -14.92 -8.61
N GLN A 59 -13.53 -14.09 -9.24
CA GLN A 59 -13.06 -13.07 -10.19
C GLN A 59 -12.14 -12.04 -9.52
N PHE A 60 -12.51 -11.54 -8.33
CA PHE A 60 -11.69 -10.61 -7.58
C PHE A 60 -10.36 -11.23 -7.16
N GLN A 61 -10.36 -12.48 -6.69
CA GLN A 61 -9.13 -13.21 -6.36
C GLN A 61 -8.20 -13.34 -7.57
N ASN A 62 -8.75 -13.72 -8.73
CA ASN A 62 -7.98 -13.82 -9.98
C ASN A 62 -7.42 -12.45 -10.43
N GLN A 63 -8.20 -11.38 -10.28
CA GLN A 63 -7.74 -10.03 -10.59
C GLN A 63 -6.61 -9.58 -9.68
N VAL A 64 -6.74 -9.84 -8.36
CA VAL A 64 -5.70 -9.51 -7.39
C VAL A 64 -4.42 -10.27 -7.71
N GLN A 65 -4.51 -11.57 -7.99
CA GLN A 65 -3.34 -12.38 -8.37
C GLN A 65 -2.70 -11.86 -9.66
N SER A 66 -3.47 -11.58 -10.71
CA SER A 66 -2.95 -11.03 -11.97
C SER A 66 -2.26 -9.67 -11.77
N LEU A 67 -2.84 -8.80 -10.93
CA LEU A 67 -2.24 -7.51 -10.60
C LEU A 67 -0.93 -7.68 -9.83
N GLN A 68 -0.86 -8.61 -8.89
CA GLN A 68 0.37 -8.92 -8.15
C GLN A 68 1.47 -9.45 -9.09
N GLU A 69 1.15 -10.37 -9.99
CA GLU A 69 2.10 -10.90 -10.99
C GLU A 69 2.63 -9.80 -11.91
N LYS A 70 1.75 -8.88 -12.36
CA LYS A 70 2.16 -7.70 -13.15
C LYS A 70 3.05 -6.77 -12.36
N LEU A 71 2.76 -6.52 -11.08
CA LEU A 71 3.59 -5.69 -10.21
C LEU A 71 4.97 -6.31 -10.01
N GLU A 72 5.06 -7.61 -9.73
CA GLU A 72 6.34 -8.31 -9.61
C GLU A 72 7.15 -8.24 -10.90
N THR A 73 6.51 -8.49 -12.04
CA THR A 73 7.17 -8.45 -13.35
C THR A 73 7.73 -7.05 -13.63
N ASN A 74 6.93 -6.01 -13.36
CA ASN A 74 7.37 -4.62 -13.48
C ASN A 74 8.53 -4.29 -12.53
N HIS A 75 8.50 -4.79 -11.28
CA HIS A 75 9.59 -4.59 -10.33
C HIS A 75 10.88 -5.24 -10.81
N LYS A 76 10.82 -6.51 -11.21
CA LYS A 76 11.97 -7.26 -11.77
C LYS A 76 12.53 -6.59 -13.02
N PHE A 77 11.67 -6.08 -13.89
CA PHE A 77 12.08 -5.32 -15.08
C PHE A 77 12.82 -4.02 -14.70
N GLN A 78 12.26 -3.25 -13.76
CA GLN A 78 12.89 -2.03 -13.28
C GLN A 78 14.25 -2.30 -12.63
N GLU A 79 14.38 -3.36 -11.84
CA GLU A 79 15.66 -3.75 -11.24
C GLU A 79 16.71 -4.13 -12.28
N LYS A 80 16.31 -4.83 -13.36
CA LYS A 80 17.24 -5.22 -14.44
C LYS A 80 17.65 -4.05 -15.33
N ILE A 81 16.75 -3.10 -15.56
CA ILE A 81 17.03 -1.93 -16.41
C ILE A 81 17.75 -0.81 -15.66
N LEU A 82 17.52 -0.67 -14.35
CA LEU A 82 18.20 0.31 -13.49
C LEU A 82 19.71 0.39 -13.76
N PRO A 83 20.51 -0.71 -13.67
CA PRO A 83 21.94 -0.64 -13.91
C PRO A 83 22.30 -0.26 -15.35
N LEU A 84 21.50 -0.65 -16.35
CA LEU A 84 21.75 -0.34 -17.76
C LEU A 84 21.53 1.14 -18.09
N VAL A 85 20.53 1.78 -17.46
CA VAL A 85 20.19 3.19 -17.73
C VAL A 85 21.14 4.15 -17.02
N ILE A 86 21.61 3.77 -15.83
CA ILE A 86 22.47 4.62 -15.01
C ILE A 86 23.96 4.43 -15.32
N LYS A 87 24.33 3.35 -16.01
CA LYS A 87 25.73 3.01 -16.32
C LYS A 87 26.44 4.20 -16.97
N ASP A 88 27.62 4.51 -16.45
CA ASP A 88 28.54 5.55 -16.95
C ASP A 88 27.94 6.98 -16.97
N LYS A 89 26.81 7.22 -16.27
CA LYS A 89 26.15 8.54 -16.21
C LYS A 89 26.80 9.53 -15.26
N ILE A 90 27.60 9.09 -14.30
CA ILE A 90 28.32 9.96 -13.35
C ILE A 90 29.80 9.58 -13.31
N ASN A 91 30.36 9.35 -14.49
CA ASN A 91 31.72 8.85 -14.65
C ASN A 91 32.74 9.81 -14.01
N GLY A 92 33.65 9.30 -13.17
CA GLY A 92 34.70 10.10 -12.53
C GLY A 92 34.25 11.00 -11.36
N SER A 93 32.97 10.97 -10.98
CA SER A 93 32.44 11.84 -9.92
C SER A 93 32.74 11.30 -8.51
N LYS A 94 33.13 12.18 -7.58
CA LYS A 94 33.31 11.84 -6.15
C LYS A 94 32.02 12.11 -5.38
N VAL A 95 31.44 11.07 -4.75
CA VAL A 95 30.15 11.17 -4.07
C VAL A 95 30.28 10.86 -2.58
N LEU A 96 29.77 11.77 -1.74
CA LEU A 96 29.66 11.59 -0.29
C LEU A 96 28.19 11.26 0.07
N VAL A 97 27.96 10.10 0.67
CA VAL A 97 26.63 9.67 1.14
C VAL A 97 26.59 9.81 2.67
N VAL A 98 25.65 10.59 3.17
CA VAL A 98 25.46 10.82 4.60
C VAL A 98 24.11 10.28 5.04
N TYR A 99 24.07 9.47 6.11
CA TYR A 99 22.82 8.92 6.63
C TYR A 99 22.65 9.22 8.14
N ASN A 100 21.40 9.44 8.56
CA ASN A 100 21.09 9.89 9.92
C ASN A 100 20.99 8.74 10.94
N ASN A 101 20.29 7.66 10.61
CA ASN A 101 20.00 6.57 11.53
C ASN A 101 20.46 5.22 10.98
N ASP A 102 20.68 4.22 11.84
CA ASP A 102 21.12 2.89 11.42
C ASP A 102 20.12 2.18 10.49
N ASP A 103 18.83 2.55 10.53
CA ASP A 103 17.80 2.12 9.57
C ASP A 103 18.12 2.48 8.11
N PHE A 104 18.97 3.49 7.90
CA PHE A 104 19.42 3.93 6.58
C PHE A 104 20.77 3.32 6.18
N LYS A 105 21.42 2.53 7.05
CA LYS A 105 22.73 1.92 6.78
C LYS A 105 22.66 0.93 5.60
N GLU A 106 21.64 0.07 5.58
CA GLU A 106 21.43 -0.85 4.46
C GLU A 106 21.07 -0.12 3.16
N LYS A 107 20.24 0.94 3.25
CA LYS A 107 19.87 1.78 2.10
C LYS A 107 21.09 2.53 1.53
N ALA A 108 21.99 3.00 2.40
CA ALA A 108 23.24 3.63 2.01
C ALA A 108 24.19 2.63 1.31
N ALA A 109 24.24 1.38 1.79
CA ALA A 109 25.02 0.32 1.14
C ALA A 109 24.48 -0.01 -0.27
N LYS A 110 23.15 -0.13 -0.42
CA LYS A 110 22.49 -0.28 -1.73
C LYS A 110 22.78 0.91 -2.65
N MET A 111 22.68 2.14 -2.14
CA MET A 111 23.01 3.35 -2.88
C MET A 111 24.46 3.37 -3.37
N LYS A 112 25.42 2.91 -2.54
CA LYS A 112 26.83 2.79 -2.97
C LYS A 112 27.00 1.81 -4.13
N GLN A 113 26.26 0.70 -4.15
CA GLN A 113 26.31 -0.22 -5.30
C GLN A 113 25.76 0.43 -6.56
N ILE A 114 24.63 1.13 -6.46
CA ILE A 114 23.99 1.86 -7.58
C ILE A 114 24.92 2.95 -8.12
N LEU A 115 25.52 3.76 -7.25
CA LEU A 115 26.47 4.82 -7.64
C LEU A 115 27.75 4.27 -8.28
N ARG A 116 28.19 3.08 -7.84
CA ARG A 116 29.33 2.39 -8.44
C ARG A 116 29.01 1.91 -9.86
N ILE A 117 27.83 1.35 -10.07
CA ILE A 117 27.36 0.98 -11.41
C ILE A 117 27.24 2.22 -12.31
N ALA A 118 26.87 3.35 -11.74
CA ALA A 118 26.72 4.60 -12.47
C ALA A 118 28.05 5.29 -12.86
N GLY A 119 29.21 4.76 -12.43
CA GLY A 119 30.54 5.23 -12.85
C GLY A 119 31.27 6.11 -11.82
N SER A 120 30.83 6.18 -10.56
CA SER A 120 31.52 7.00 -9.55
C SER A 120 32.87 6.40 -9.11
N ASP A 121 33.94 7.19 -9.20
CA ASP A 121 35.32 6.80 -8.86
C ASP A 121 35.56 6.65 -7.35
N LYS A 122 34.91 7.49 -6.54
CA LYS A 122 35.10 7.49 -5.07
C LYS A 122 33.78 7.72 -4.35
N ILE A 123 33.36 6.72 -3.59
CA ILE A 123 32.12 6.74 -2.81
C ILE A 123 32.45 6.59 -1.33
N THR A 124 32.23 7.66 -0.56
CA THR A 124 32.42 7.68 0.90
C THR A 124 31.05 7.65 1.57
N ILE A 125 30.80 6.71 2.48
CA ILE A 125 29.58 6.69 3.31
C ILE A 125 29.95 7.12 4.73
N LYS A 126 29.24 8.10 5.30
CA LYS A 126 29.40 8.52 6.70
C LYS A 126 28.04 8.65 7.39
N THR A 127 27.99 8.38 8.69
CA THR A 127 26.84 8.73 9.53
C THR A 127 26.88 10.23 9.84
N VAL A 128 25.73 10.89 10.00
CA VAL A 128 25.66 12.30 10.42
C VAL A 128 26.47 12.54 11.71
N ASN A 129 26.47 11.59 12.65
CA ASN A 129 27.23 11.67 13.90
C ASN A 129 28.76 11.60 13.73
N ASN A 130 29.25 10.98 12.65
CA ASN A 130 30.68 10.79 12.37
C ASN A 130 31.23 11.79 11.34
N LEU A 131 30.48 12.85 11.02
CA LEU A 131 30.96 13.98 10.23
C LEU A 131 31.94 14.81 11.07
N LYS A 132 33.18 14.32 11.25
CA LYS A 132 34.27 15.14 11.78
C LYS A 132 34.66 16.21 10.75
N GLU A 133 34.60 17.47 11.14
CA GLU A 133 34.89 18.67 10.33
C GLU A 133 36.31 18.71 9.72
N ASN A 134 37.22 17.81 10.11
CA ASN A 134 38.64 17.88 9.75
C ASN A 134 39.22 16.64 9.05
N SER A 135 38.42 15.78 8.41
CA SER A 135 39.03 14.81 7.49
C SER A 135 39.35 15.49 6.15
N LYS A 136 40.62 15.90 5.99
CA LYS A 136 41.31 16.34 4.76
C LYS A 136 40.38 16.58 3.57
N ILE A 137 40.27 17.84 3.19
CA ILE A 137 39.49 18.41 2.08
C ILE A 137 39.66 17.55 0.81
N GLU A 138 38.82 16.54 0.67
CA GLU A 138 38.56 15.90 -0.60
C GLU A 138 37.34 16.62 -1.15
N THR A 139 37.53 17.40 -2.20
CA THR A 139 36.42 18.00 -2.94
C THR A 139 35.53 16.87 -3.45
N TYR A 140 34.28 16.84 -3.01
CA TYR A 140 33.27 15.89 -3.48
C TYR A 140 32.38 16.61 -4.49
N ASP A 141 32.11 16.02 -5.64
CA ASP A 141 31.20 16.63 -6.62
C ASP A 141 29.74 16.61 -6.12
N TYR A 142 29.35 15.57 -5.36
CA TYR A 142 27.98 15.40 -4.89
C TYR A 142 27.88 14.99 -3.41
N LEU A 143 26.93 15.60 -2.69
CA LEU A 143 26.52 15.21 -1.34
C LEU A 143 25.09 14.69 -1.35
N ILE A 144 24.92 13.43 -1.00
CA ILE A 144 23.64 12.75 -0.90
C ILE A 144 23.31 12.53 0.57
N CYS A 145 22.29 13.24 1.06
CA CYS A 145 21.80 13.14 2.43
C CYS A 145 20.57 12.22 2.48
N LEU A 146 20.70 11.07 3.15
CA LEU A 146 19.65 10.06 3.29
C LEU A 146 18.92 10.24 4.63
N GLY A 147 17.70 10.78 4.58
CA GLY A 147 16.82 10.99 5.74
C GLY A 147 15.86 12.17 5.55
N LYS A 148 15.13 12.55 6.62
CA LYS A 148 14.21 13.70 6.59
C LYS A 148 15.00 15.00 6.45
N GLU A 149 14.62 15.83 5.47
CA GLU A 149 15.30 17.10 5.15
C GLU A 149 15.44 18.02 6.37
N GLU A 150 14.39 18.10 7.19
CA GLU A 150 14.34 18.85 8.45
C GLU A 150 15.53 18.55 9.37
N PHE A 151 15.97 17.28 9.44
CA PHE A 151 17.08 16.87 10.31
C PHE A 151 18.44 17.36 9.79
N PHE A 152 18.60 17.50 8.47
CA PHE A 152 19.84 17.99 7.88
C PHE A 152 19.92 19.52 7.87
N VAL A 153 18.76 20.19 7.80
CA VAL A 153 18.64 21.64 7.94
C VAL A 153 18.96 22.05 9.38
N ASP A 154 18.42 21.35 10.37
CA ASP A 154 18.65 21.61 11.81
C ASP A 154 20.13 21.45 12.22
N ARG A 155 20.87 20.54 11.58
CA ARG A 155 22.32 20.33 11.79
C ARG A 155 23.23 21.30 11.01
N GLY A 156 22.67 22.21 10.22
CA GLY A 156 23.44 23.19 9.43
C GLY A 156 24.33 22.56 8.35
N ILE A 157 24.02 21.35 7.85
CA ILE A 157 24.87 20.61 6.89
C ILE A 157 25.02 21.37 5.57
N LYS A 158 24.00 22.12 5.18
CA LYS A 158 24.03 23.03 4.02
C LYS A 158 25.13 24.08 4.14
N ASN A 159 25.33 24.67 5.32
CA ASN A 159 26.34 25.69 5.56
C ASN A 159 27.74 25.08 5.72
N LYS A 160 27.85 23.88 6.31
CA LYS A 160 29.14 23.19 6.51
C LYS A 160 29.78 22.68 5.22
N PHE A 161 29.00 22.36 4.20
CA PHE A 161 29.49 21.78 2.94
C PHE A 161 29.31 22.69 1.72
N GLN A 162 28.82 23.91 1.90
CA GLN A 162 28.58 24.89 0.84
C GLN A 162 29.85 25.27 0.04
N GLY A 163 31.04 25.12 0.63
CA GLY A 163 32.32 25.39 -0.04
C GLY A 163 33.05 24.16 -0.60
N ILE A 164 32.54 22.94 -0.39
CA ILE A 164 33.27 21.68 -0.69
C ILE A 164 32.52 20.83 -1.72
N VAL A 165 31.23 21.11 -1.97
CA VAL A 165 30.34 20.27 -2.78
C VAL A 165 29.60 21.08 -3.83
N LYS A 166 29.60 20.62 -5.09
CA LYS A 166 28.90 21.28 -6.21
C LYS A 166 27.38 21.18 -6.12
N ARG A 167 26.81 20.09 -5.57
CA ARG A 167 25.36 19.93 -5.38
C ARG A 167 25.00 19.08 -4.17
N ILE A 168 24.07 19.58 -3.35
CA ILE A 168 23.51 18.86 -2.18
C ILE A 168 22.12 18.36 -2.55
N SER A 169 21.82 17.10 -2.27
CA SER A 169 20.49 16.53 -2.49
C SER A 169 20.00 15.79 -1.24
N TYR A 170 18.75 16.05 -0.86
CA TYR A 170 18.08 15.39 0.25
C TYR A 170 17.16 14.31 -0.30
N LEU A 171 17.40 13.08 0.12
CA LEU A 171 16.69 11.90 -0.33
C LEU A 171 15.92 11.32 0.86
N SER A 172 14.61 11.57 0.86
CA SER A 172 13.70 11.04 1.87
C SER A 172 13.41 9.56 1.64
N GLU A 173 12.82 8.92 2.65
CA GLU A 173 12.52 7.48 2.64
C GLU A 173 11.61 7.04 1.49
N SER A 174 10.72 7.94 1.05
CA SER A 174 9.82 7.76 -0.09
C SER A 174 10.52 7.58 -1.44
N PHE A 175 11.82 7.89 -1.51
CA PHE A 175 12.61 7.83 -2.72
C PHE A 175 13.12 6.41 -3.02
N PHE A 176 13.42 5.65 -1.96
CA PHE A 176 13.84 4.25 -2.07
C PHE A 176 12.68 3.28 -2.35
N MET A 177 11.44 3.74 -2.18
CA MET A 177 10.24 2.95 -2.47
C MET A 177 9.91 2.89 -3.98
N SER A 178 10.64 3.61 -4.85
CA SER A 178 10.35 3.63 -6.30
C SER A 178 11.61 3.71 -7.15
N ASN A 179 11.92 2.63 -7.86
CA ASN A 179 13.04 2.56 -8.81
C ASN A 179 12.92 3.62 -9.92
N ARG A 180 11.70 4.00 -10.32
CA ARG A 180 11.46 5.10 -11.28
C ARG A 180 11.97 6.45 -10.76
N LYS A 181 11.76 6.75 -9.47
CA LYS A 181 12.27 7.97 -8.84
C LYS A 181 13.81 7.95 -8.81
N LEU A 182 14.40 6.81 -8.43
CA LEU A 182 15.85 6.60 -8.45
C LEU A 182 16.47 6.85 -9.83
N ILE A 183 15.88 6.27 -10.88
CA ILE A 183 16.32 6.49 -12.27
C ILE A 183 16.25 7.99 -12.63
N LYS A 184 15.11 8.64 -12.36
CA LYS A 184 14.94 10.06 -12.69
C LYS A 184 15.99 10.95 -12.01
N TYR A 185 16.27 10.69 -10.73
CA TYR A 185 17.26 11.47 -9.99
C TYR A 185 18.69 11.25 -10.48
N ILE A 186 19.09 10.01 -10.79
CA ILE A 186 20.42 9.77 -11.36
C ILE A 186 20.57 10.44 -12.74
N LEU A 187 19.50 10.47 -13.54
CA LEU A 187 19.47 11.21 -14.80
C LEU A 187 19.55 12.73 -14.59
N GLU A 188 18.90 13.27 -13.55
CA GLU A 188 18.98 14.70 -13.18
C GLU A 188 20.33 15.09 -12.55
N LEU A 189 21.05 14.14 -11.95
CA LEU A 189 22.43 14.35 -11.50
C LEU A 189 23.38 14.53 -12.68
N ASN A 190 23.25 13.71 -13.73
CA ASN A 190 24.06 13.82 -14.94
C ASN A 190 23.80 15.12 -15.72
N LYS A 191 22.53 15.55 -15.85
CA LYS A 191 22.22 16.81 -16.56
C LYS A 191 22.90 18.05 -15.94
N GLY A 192 23.22 18.02 -14.64
CA GLY A 192 23.95 19.11 -13.99
C GLY A 192 25.47 19.10 -14.24
N LEU A 193 26.03 18.03 -14.81
CA LEU A 193 27.43 17.95 -15.25
C LEU A 193 27.62 18.51 -16.66
N ASP A 194 26.68 18.25 -17.58
CA ASP A 194 26.78 18.71 -18.98
C ASP A 194 26.69 20.24 -19.14
N ASP A 195 26.04 20.96 -18.21
CA ASP A 195 25.92 22.43 -18.27
C ASP A 195 27.19 23.18 -17.79
N ASN A 196 28.25 22.48 -17.39
CA ASN A 196 29.53 23.10 -16.98
C ASN A 196 30.71 22.75 -17.91
N VAL A 197 30.45 22.39 -19.17
CA VAL A 197 31.47 22.36 -20.23
C VAL A 197 31.27 23.56 -21.15
N LYS A 198 31.75 24.72 -20.68
CA LYS A 198 32.25 25.80 -21.53
C LYS A 198 33.42 26.49 -20.85
#